data_AF-A0A5E3WUZ4-F1
#
_entry.id   AF-A0A5E3WUZ4-F1
#
_cell.length_a   1.000
_cell.length_b   1.000
_cell.length_c   1.000
_cell.angle_alpha   90.00
_cell.angle_beta   90.00
_cell.angle_gamma   90.00
#
_symmetry.space_group_name_H-M   'P 1'
#
loop_
_entity.id
_entity.type
_entity.pdbx_description
1 polymer ?
#
loop_
_entity_poly.entity_id
_entity_poly.type
_entity_poly.pdbx_seq_one_letter_code
_entity_poly.pdbx_strand_id
1 'polypeptide(L)'
;MPEQRMLTFSVALALDFGEFVISINGPDDMLFTVDWIPHVKSEAMDMSRSSVTNMLEAWPSYMQNVVKWLEHVYPAMTPEQKDMDISSFMSQNSDEQHLFAGIKQHSRSEVLYRAGLSPELTLREVVEARSRLYRLILGAWQYKYLVLHHTWPTFIKPTVYHRAIAPLFHQRLKYTDSSLHAHGKSPITLSTRLAEQLQKINDESEELASDGRRLSFDAFEPSLLEDALKHAPEFCPAIFGQSFWNSHKGEIDKLPWDGNPLVEKDTREGSFLSSVNLICTESWTRLLLPQKYRRSRAVKAYVYAQGTPNEIWTPIKPWRTPNTEVITSPQSHGDISSTQDIYMPGVLESPGVAVAVRSKSGKSRFTYPSRGVATDDSPATYQMMHVNLVKTLARITENKNHIARRGTIAMSEEEKAQRARAYKAFDEMWLDRFGYVPTSTKSSTGTEGTTKQESGLKRPRKRRQVDLVLADVQEEDKPQARKRARVENGISMRVDKEKEWWEEPYYG
;
A
#
# COMPACT_ATOMS: atom_id res chain seq x y z
N MET A 1 -0.23 43.58 -28.39
CA MET A 1 0.37 43.48 -27.04
C MET A 1 0.24 42.04 -26.58
N PRO A 2 1.33 41.34 -26.22
CA PRO A 2 1.23 39.98 -25.70
C PRO A 2 0.93 40.07 -24.19
N GLU A 3 -0.23 39.55 -23.79
CA GLU A 3 -0.60 39.36 -22.39
C GLU A 3 0.50 38.53 -21.71
N GLN A 4 1.20 39.13 -20.75
CA GLN A 4 2.08 38.42 -19.83
C GLN A 4 1.21 37.46 -19.02
N ARG A 5 1.09 36.21 -19.48
CA ARG A 5 0.64 35.12 -18.60
C ARG A 5 1.65 35.02 -17.47
N MET A 6 1.30 35.59 -16.31
CA MET A 6 2.00 35.33 -15.06
C MET A 6 2.16 33.82 -14.91
N LEU A 7 3.40 33.36 -14.72
CA LEU A 7 3.64 31.99 -14.26
C LEU A 7 2.95 31.87 -12.91
N THR A 8 1.77 31.24 -12.89
CA THR A 8 1.13 30.79 -11.65
C THR A 8 2.05 29.75 -11.04
N PHE A 9 2.54 30.02 -9.83
CA PHE A 9 3.24 29.03 -9.02
C PHE A 9 2.38 28.75 -7.79
N SER A 10 2.14 27.46 -7.51
CA SER A 10 1.44 27.05 -6.31
C SER A 10 2.33 27.24 -5.08
N VAL A 11 1.98 28.24 -4.27
CA VAL A 11 2.60 28.45 -2.96
C VAL A 11 2.14 27.33 -2.03
N ALA A 12 3.08 26.50 -1.64
CA ALA A 12 2.85 25.41 -0.73
C ALA A 12 2.62 26.02 0.67
N LEU A 13 3.67 26.53 1.30
CA LEU A 13 3.63 27.27 2.57
C LEU A 13 4.12 28.70 2.34
N ALA A 14 3.51 29.68 2.98
CA ALA A 14 4.10 31.01 3.13
C ALA A 14 4.15 31.36 4.61
N LEU A 15 5.34 31.73 5.09
CA LEU A 15 5.59 32.19 6.44
C LEU A 15 5.90 33.67 6.38
N ASP A 16 5.02 34.46 6.96
CA ASP A 16 5.13 35.91 7.01
C ASP A 16 5.81 36.33 8.33
N PHE A 17 6.93 37.02 8.22
CA PHE A 17 7.70 37.57 9.34
C PHE A 17 7.63 39.10 9.38
N GLY A 18 6.68 39.71 8.66
CA GLY A 18 6.49 41.16 8.57
C GLY A 18 7.45 41.82 7.59
N GLU A 19 8.75 41.74 7.85
CA GLU A 19 9.78 42.33 6.96
C GLU A 19 10.01 41.52 5.68
N PHE A 20 9.74 40.22 5.73
CA PHE A 20 9.89 39.31 4.60
C PHE A 20 8.95 38.10 4.72
N VAL A 21 8.68 37.48 3.58
CA VAL A 21 7.90 36.25 3.48
C VAL A 21 8.80 35.13 2.98
N ILE A 22 8.89 34.04 3.75
CA ILE A 22 9.49 32.79 3.27
C ILE A 22 8.38 31.96 2.63
N SER A 23 8.42 31.84 1.31
CA SER A 23 7.53 30.96 0.57
C SER A 23 8.23 29.67 0.16
N ILE A 24 7.64 28.54 0.54
CA ILE A 24 8.02 27.22 0.05
C ILE A 24 7.14 26.96 -1.16
N ASN A 25 7.74 27.06 -2.34
CA ASN A 25 7.04 26.91 -3.61
C ASN A 25 7.37 25.55 -4.21
N GLY A 26 6.33 24.79 -4.55
CA GLY A 26 6.47 23.56 -5.32
C GLY A 26 5.98 23.78 -6.76
N PRO A 27 6.35 22.90 -7.72
CA PRO A 27 5.54 22.79 -8.93
C PRO A 27 4.08 22.52 -8.54
N ASP A 28 3.16 22.98 -9.38
CA ASP A 28 1.73 22.68 -9.24
C ASP A 28 1.57 21.18 -8.95
N ASP A 29 0.78 20.85 -7.92
CA ASP A 29 0.53 19.51 -7.36
C ASP A 29 1.45 18.97 -6.26
N MET A 30 2.44 19.73 -5.76
CA MET A 30 3.14 19.31 -4.52
C MET A 30 2.31 19.63 -3.27
N LEU A 31 1.62 18.62 -2.74
CA LEU A 31 1.05 18.66 -1.39
C LEU A 31 2.15 18.34 -0.39
N PHE A 32 2.54 19.36 0.34
CA PHE A 32 3.46 19.32 1.47
C PHE A 32 2.59 19.38 2.74
N THR A 33 2.99 18.64 3.77
CA THR A 33 2.36 18.71 5.10
C THR A 33 3.36 19.36 6.04
N VAL A 34 2.99 20.51 6.63
CA VAL A 34 3.80 21.17 7.65
C VAL A 34 3.32 20.71 9.00
N ASP A 35 4.25 20.13 9.75
CA ASP A 35 4.05 19.85 11.15
C ASP A 35 4.80 20.90 11.95
N TRP A 36 4.05 21.73 12.65
CA TRP A 36 4.59 22.72 13.56
C TRP A 36 4.93 22.04 14.88
N ILE A 37 6.22 21.95 15.20
CA ILE A 37 6.69 21.46 16.49
C ILE A 37 7.11 22.68 17.32
N PRO A 38 6.37 23.04 18.38
CA PRO A 38 6.77 24.16 19.23
C PRO A 38 8.12 23.85 19.90
N HIS A 39 9.05 24.80 19.79
CA HIS A 39 10.46 24.68 20.18
C HIS A 39 10.70 24.50 21.70
N VAL A 40 9.65 24.34 22.51
CA VAL A 40 9.67 24.63 23.96
C VAL A 40 9.98 23.42 24.85
N LYS A 41 10.13 22.19 24.32
CA LYS A 41 10.56 21.04 25.15
C LYS A 41 11.53 20.11 24.41
N SER A 42 12.73 20.63 24.14
CA SER A 42 13.83 19.88 23.54
C SER A 42 14.47 18.83 24.46
N GLU A 43 14.21 18.87 25.78
CA GLU A 43 14.84 17.94 26.75
C GLU A 43 13.94 16.76 27.16
N ALA A 44 12.68 16.80 26.76
CA ALA A 44 11.79 15.64 26.77
C ALA A 44 11.09 15.61 25.41
N MET A 45 11.83 15.21 24.37
CA MET A 45 11.27 14.82 23.08
C MET A 45 10.44 13.53 23.25
N ASP A 46 9.35 13.62 24.01
CA ASP A 46 8.24 12.72 23.77
C ASP A 46 7.56 13.27 22.51
N MET A 47 7.87 12.67 21.36
CA MET A 47 7.25 12.95 20.06
C MET A 47 5.76 12.54 20.07
N SER A 48 5.00 12.94 21.09
CA SER A 48 3.67 12.44 21.44
C SER A 48 2.53 12.99 20.57
N ARG A 49 2.76 13.11 19.25
CA ARG A 49 1.71 12.58 18.38
C ARG A 49 1.74 11.10 18.63
N SER A 50 0.66 10.50 19.14
CA SER A 50 0.60 9.06 19.40
C SER A 50 1.21 8.34 18.20
N SER A 51 2.46 7.89 18.37
CA SER A 51 3.24 7.40 17.25
C SER A 51 2.45 6.21 16.78
N VAL A 52 1.94 6.27 15.54
CA VAL A 52 1.23 5.17 14.91
C VAL A 52 2.07 3.95 15.17
N THR A 53 1.59 3.08 16.06
CA THR A 53 2.45 1.99 16.51
C THR A 53 2.47 1.01 15.36
N ASN A 54 3.57 1.04 14.62
CA ASN A 54 3.72 0.26 13.42
C ASN A 54 3.66 -1.22 13.82
N MET A 55 2.58 -1.89 13.46
CA MET A 55 2.34 -3.30 13.80
C MET A 55 3.48 -4.22 13.34
N LEU A 56 4.21 -3.87 12.26
CA LEU A 56 5.33 -4.68 11.78
C LEU A 56 6.64 -4.41 12.53
N GLU A 57 6.90 -3.15 12.93
CA GLU A 57 8.18 -2.74 13.54
C GLU A 57 8.13 -2.72 15.08
N ALA A 58 6.96 -2.49 15.66
CA ALA A 58 6.74 -2.28 17.08
C ALA A 58 5.64 -3.22 17.62
N TRP A 59 5.73 -4.51 17.29
CA TRP A 59 4.75 -5.53 17.69
C TRP A 59 4.43 -5.53 19.20
N PRO A 60 5.42 -5.48 20.12
CA PRO A 60 5.12 -5.41 21.56
C PRO A 60 4.29 -4.20 21.96
N SER A 61 4.66 -3.01 21.46
CA SER A 61 3.91 -1.78 21.71
C SER A 61 2.51 -1.84 21.10
N TYR A 62 2.37 -2.49 19.93
CA TYR A 62 1.07 -2.68 19.28
C TYR A 62 0.17 -3.57 20.14
N MET A 63 0.68 -4.68 20.69
CA MET A 63 -0.06 -5.53 21.63
C MET A 63 -0.49 -4.79 22.90
N GLN A 64 0.37 -3.95 23.47
CA GLN A 64 0.00 -3.09 24.61
C GLN A 64 -1.14 -2.12 24.25
N ASN A 65 -1.15 -1.58 23.03
CA ASN A 65 -2.24 -0.72 22.58
C ASN A 65 -3.56 -1.49 22.39
N VAL A 66 -3.50 -2.73 21.91
CA VAL A 66 -4.68 -3.61 21.86
C VAL A 66 -5.23 -3.86 23.26
N VAL A 67 -4.35 -4.16 24.23
CA VAL A 67 -4.73 -4.33 25.64
C VAL A 67 -5.42 -3.08 26.19
N LYS A 68 -4.80 -1.90 26.04
CA LYS A 68 -5.38 -0.62 26.48
C LYS A 68 -6.74 -0.35 25.82
N TRP A 69 -6.88 -0.66 24.53
CA TRP A 69 -8.14 -0.51 23.82
C TRP A 69 -9.22 -1.44 24.38
N LEU A 70 -8.88 -2.71 24.67
CA LEU A 70 -9.78 -3.67 25.29
C LEU A 70 -10.18 -3.31 26.72
N GLU A 71 -9.33 -2.60 27.46
CA GLU A 71 -9.58 -2.22 28.86
C GLU A 71 -10.35 -0.92 29.02
N HIS A 72 -10.13 0.04 28.12
CA HIS A 72 -10.65 1.39 28.30
C HIS A 72 -11.65 1.78 27.23
N VAL A 73 -11.40 1.41 25.97
CA VAL A 73 -12.19 1.90 24.83
C VAL A 73 -13.37 0.96 24.56
N TYR A 74 -13.11 -0.34 24.39
CA TYR A 74 -14.16 -1.31 24.08
C TYR A 74 -15.26 -1.38 25.17
N PRO A 75 -14.95 -1.42 26.49
CA PRO A 75 -16.00 -1.47 27.50
C PRO A 75 -16.88 -0.22 27.50
N ALA A 76 -16.30 0.96 27.23
CA ALA A 76 -16.98 2.24 27.18
C ALA A 76 -17.85 2.47 25.94
N MET A 77 -17.71 1.64 24.90
CA MET A 77 -18.56 1.73 23.70
C MET A 77 -20.02 1.38 24.02
N THR A 78 -20.94 2.09 23.37
CA THR A 78 -22.39 1.81 23.47
C THR A 78 -22.73 0.45 22.83
N PRO A 79 -23.87 -0.17 23.16
CA PRO A 79 -24.32 -1.38 22.50
C PRO A 79 -24.36 -1.26 20.97
N GLU A 80 -24.84 -0.13 20.45
CA GLU A 80 -24.95 0.14 19.01
C GLU A 80 -23.57 0.19 18.34
N GLN A 81 -22.56 0.75 19.02
CA GLN A 81 -21.19 0.77 18.52
C GLN A 81 -20.57 -0.63 18.50
N LYS A 82 -20.89 -1.46 19.51
CA LYS A 82 -20.44 -2.86 19.59
C LYS A 82 -21.16 -3.75 18.56
N ASP A 83 -22.39 -3.42 18.21
CA ASP A 83 -23.21 -4.17 17.25
C ASP A 83 -23.00 -3.69 15.80
N MET A 84 -22.10 -2.73 15.57
CA MET A 84 -21.65 -2.34 14.24
C MET A 84 -20.89 -3.48 13.54
N ASP A 85 -21.15 -3.67 12.25
CA ASP A 85 -20.40 -4.61 11.41
C ASP A 85 -18.89 -4.33 11.44
N ILE A 86 -18.08 -5.38 11.52
CA ILE A 86 -16.63 -5.28 11.65
C ILE A 86 -16.01 -4.55 10.45
N SER A 87 -16.57 -4.73 9.26
CA SER A 87 -16.14 -4.04 8.04
C SER A 87 -16.32 -2.51 8.13
N SER A 88 -17.44 -2.07 8.71
CA SER A 88 -17.76 -0.68 8.98
C SER A 88 -16.91 -0.11 10.12
N PHE A 89 -16.73 -0.88 11.20
CA PHE A 89 -15.84 -0.51 12.30
C PHE A 89 -14.41 -0.27 11.80
N MET A 90 -13.85 -1.19 11.01
CA MET A 90 -12.52 -1.05 10.41
C MET A 90 -12.45 0.17 9.50
N SER A 91 -13.52 0.51 8.76
CA SER A 91 -13.57 1.73 7.95
C SER A 91 -13.38 2.99 8.79
N GLN A 92 -14.16 3.10 9.87
CA GLN A 92 -14.22 4.27 10.74
C GLN A 92 -12.99 4.39 11.64
N ASN A 93 -12.29 3.27 11.86
CA ASN A 93 -11.11 3.17 12.73
C ASN A 93 -9.86 2.76 11.93
N SER A 94 -9.67 3.36 10.75
CA SER A 94 -8.53 3.09 9.85
C SER A 94 -7.49 4.22 9.82
N ASP A 95 -7.71 5.30 10.55
CA ASP A 95 -6.78 6.42 10.62
C ASP A 95 -5.57 6.09 11.52
N GLU A 96 -4.56 6.96 11.43
CA GLU A 96 -3.22 6.76 11.98
C GLU A 96 -3.20 6.36 13.47
N GLN A 97 -4.18 6.79 14.26
CA GLN A 97 -4.21 6.52 15.71
C GLN A 97 -4.93 5.22 16.09
N HIS A 98 -5.50 4.49 15.13
CA HIS A 98 -6.36 3.34 15.39
C HIS A 98 -5.64 2.00 15.24
N LEU A 99 -6.24 0.95 15.81
CA LEU A 99 -5.73 -0.43 15.78
C LEU A 99 -5.46 -0.96 14.38
N PHE A 100 -6.20 -0.48 13.37
CA PHE A 100 -6.09 -0.91 11.98
C PHE A 100 -5.62 0.22 11.07
N ALA A 101 -4.75 1.11 11.57
CA ALA A 101 -4.16 2.19 10.79
C ALA A 101 -3.66 1.71 9.42
N GLY A 102 -4.12 2.36 8.35
CA GLY A 102 -3.75 2.03 6.97
C GLY A 102 -4.62 0.94 6.31
N ILE A 103 -5.49 0.23 7.03
CA ILE A 103 -6.40 -0.75 6.43
C ILE A 103 -7.68 -0.04 5.95
N LYS A 104 -7.76 0.27 4.65
CA LYS A 104 -8.86 0.99 3.99
C LYS A 104 -9.40 0.23 2.76
N GLN A 105 -10.63 0.54 2.34
CA GLN A 105 -11.23 0.06 1.08
C GLN A 105 -10.94 -1.43 0.79
N HIS A 106 -10.16 -1.74 -0.26
CA HIS A 106 -9.82 -3.09 -0.71
C HIS A 106 -9.05 -3.92 0.32
N SER A 107 -8.17 -3.28 1.10
CA SER A 107 -7.37 -3.99 2.11
C SER A 107 -8.23 -4.59 3.22
N ARG A 108 -9.42 -4.03 3.48
CA ARG A 108 -10.39 -4.65 4.41
C ARG A 108 -10.90 -5.99 3.88
N SER A 109 -11.24 -6.05 2.58
CA SER A 109 -11.63 -7.31 1.94
C SER A 109 -10.53 -8.35 2.07
N GLU A 110 -9.28 -7.97 1.82
CA GLU A 110 -8.14 -8.87 1.95
C GLU A 110 -7.88 -9.31 3.40
N VAL A 111 -7.95 -8.38 4.37
CA VAL A 111 -7.74 -8.70 5.79
C VAL A 111 -8.83 -9.64 6.31
N LEU A 112 -10.10 -9.34 6.04
CA LEU A 112 -11.22 -10.18 6.47
C LEU A 112 -11.20 -11.56 5.80
N TYR A 113 -10.90 -11.61 4.50
CA TYR A 113 -10.72 -12.86 3.77
C TYR A 113 -9.62 -13.73 4.39
N ARG A 114 -8.45 -13.13 4.67
CA ARG A 114 -7.33 -13.84 5.30
C ARG A 114 -7.62 -14.29 6.72
N ALA A 115 -8.34 -13.48 7.49
CA ALA A 115 -8.78 -13.82 8.83
C ALA A 115 -9.89 -14.89 8.85
N GLY A 116 -10.51 -15.19 7.69
CA GLY A 116 -11.66 -16.09 7.62
C GLY A 116 -12.86 -15.52 8.36
N LEU A 117 -13.11 -14.22 8.25
CA LEU A 117 -14.18 -13.52 8.95
C LEU A 117 -15.17 -12.93 7.95
N SER A 118 -16.46 -13.10 8.24
CA SER A 118 -17.50 -12.43 7.45
C SER A 118 -17.50 -10.92 7.72
N PRO A 119 -17.73 -10.09 6.69
CA PRO A 119 -17.90 -8.65 6.85
C PRO A 119 -19.08 -8.23 7.75
N GLU A 120 -20.09 -9.10 7.94
CA GLU A 120 -21.31 -8.86 8.73
C GLU A 120 -21.19 -9.26 10.21
N LEU A 121 -20.06 -9.85 10.63
CA LEU A 121 -19.84 -10.07 12.06
C LEU A 121 -19.81 -8.72 12.76
N THR A 122 -20.51 -8.59 13.89
CA THR A 122 -20.40 -7.37 14.68
C THR A 122 -19.03 -7.25 15.33
N LEU A 123 -18.64 -6.03 15.71
CA LEU A 123 -17.45 -5.81 16.53
C LEU A 123 -17.51 -6.66 17.81
N ARG A 124 -18.67 -6.75 18.45
CA ARG A 124 -18.92 -7.58 19.63
C ARG A 124 -18.59 -9.05 19.37
N GLU A 125 -19.12 -9.60 18.28
CA GLU A 125 -18.91 -10.99 17.90
C GLU A 125 -17.46 -11.32 17.58
N VAL A 126 -16.67 -10.34 17.14
CA VAL A 126 -15.23 -10.49 16.89
C VAL A 126 -14.42 -10.35 18.18
N VAL A 127 -14.75 -9.39 19.03
CA VAL A 127 -13.97 -9.07 20.24
C VAL A 127 -14.22 -10.07 21.37
N GLU A 128 -15.48 -10.45 21.59
CA GLU A 128 -15.86 -11.39 22.66
C GLU A 128 -15.43 -12.83 22.33
N ALA A 129 -15.30 -13.14 21.04
CA ALA A 129 -14.67 -14.38 20.59
C ALA A 129 -13.18 -14.18 20.30
N ARG A 130 -12.32 -14.36 21.31
CA ARG A 130 -10.87 -14.06 21.21
C ARG A 130 -10.17 -14.69 20.00
N SER A 131 -10.57 -15.90 19.60
CA SER A 131 -10.10 -16.55 18.36
C SER A 131 -10.30 -15.68 17.11
N ARG A 132 -11.45 -15.00 16.98
CA ARG A 132 -11.73 -14.07 15.87
C ARG A 132 -10.88 -12.81 15.95
N LEU A 133 -10.76 -12.22 17.14
CA LEU A 133 -9.91 -11.05 17.34
C LEU A 133 -8.44 -11.33 16.98
N TYR A 134 -7.90 -12.46 17.43
CA TYR A 134 -6.52 -12.85 17.09
C TYR A 134 -6.35 -13.09 15.59
N ARG A 135 -7.28 -13.78 14.93
CA ARG A 135 -7.26 -13.94 13.47
C ARG A 135 -7.36 -12.61 12.73
N LEU A 136 -8.16 -11.66 13.21
CA LEU A 136 -8.25 -10.33 12.62
C LEU A 136 -6.93 -9.56 12.73
N ILE A 137 -6.30 -9.59 13.92
CA ILE A 137 -4.98 -8.99 14.16
C ILE A 137 -3.92 -9.62 13.24
N LEU A 138 -3.86 -10.96 13.19
CA LEU A 138 -2.94 -11.70 12.32
C LEU A 138 -3.22 -11.45 10.84
N GLY A 139 -4.48 -11.32 10.44
CA GLY A 139 -4.89 -10.95 9.08
C GLY A 139 -4.40 -9.56 8.68
N ALA A 140 -4.53 -8.58 9.58
CA ALA A 140 -4.00 -7.24 9.38
C ALA A 140 -2.47 -7.25 9.30
N TRP A 141 -1.80 -8.00 10.18
CA TRP A 141 -0.34 -8.14 10.15
C TRP A 141 0.13 -8.78 8.85
N GLN A 142 -0.47 -9.91 8.45
CA GLN A 142 -0.12 -10.63 7.22
C GLN A 142 -0.29 -9.74 6.00
N TYR A 143 -1.40 -9.00 5.92
CA TYR A 143 -1.63 -8.08 4.81
C TYR A 143 -0.53 -7.01 4.76
N LYS A 144 -0.23 -6.36 5.88
CA LYS A 144 0.84 -5.34 5.94
C LYS A 144 2.21 -5.92 5.60
N TYR A 145 2.53 -7.12 6.09
CA TYR A 145 3.78 -7.83 5.78
C TYR A 145 3.91 -8.07 4.28
N LEU A 146 2.87 -8.62 3.65
CA LEU A 146 2.84 -8.83 2.20
C LEU A 146 2.93 -7.51 1.44
N VAL A 147 2.30 -6.45 1.94
CA VAL A 147 2.43 -5.14 1.32
C VAL A 147 3.87 -4.68 1.34
N LEU A 148 4.54 -4.70 2.49
CA LEU A 148 5.90 -4.20 2.62
C LEU A 148 6.90 -5.03 1.80
N HIS A 149 6.81 -6.36 1.89
CA HIS A 149 7.82 -7.25 1.34
C HIS A 149 7.55 -7.72 -0.09
N HIS A 150 6.31 -7.64 -0.57
CA HIS A 150 5.94 -8.12 -1.89
C HIS A 150 5.25 -7.05 -2.73
N THR A 151 4.11 -6.53 -2.27
CA THR A 151 3.30 -5.61 -3.08
C THR A 151 4.05 -4.32 -3.40
N TRP A 152 4.66 -3.73 -2.38
CA TRP A 152 5.39 -2.48 -2.47
C TRP A 152 6.53 -2.53 -3.49
N PRO A 153 7.53 -3.43 -3.35
CA PRO A 153 8.63 -3.48 -4.31
C PRO A 153 8.18 -3.88 -5.72
N THR A 154 7.19 -4.77 -5.83
CA THR A 154 6.81 -5.38 -7.11
C THR A 154 5.85 -4.52 -7.92
N PHE A 155 4.86 -3.87 -7.29
CA PHE A 155 3.79 -3.17 -7.99
C PHE A 155 3.75 -1.68 -7.73
N ILE A 156 4.15 -1.21 -6.55
CA ILE A 156 3.95 0.19 -6.17
C ILE A 156 5.17 1.03 -6.49
N LYS A 157 6.36 0.60 -6.04
CA LYS A 157 7.64 1.26 -6.31
C LYS A 157 7.83 1.58 -7.81
N PRO A 158 7.48 0.68 -8.77
CA PRO A 158 7.58 0.98 -10.21
C PRO A 158 6.58 2.02 -10.74
N THR A 159 5.57 2.37 -9.95
CA THR A 159 4.53 3.34 -10.31
C THR A 159 4.77 4.71 -9.68
N VAL A 160 5.84 4.85 -8.88
CA VAL A 160 6.21 6.11 -8.25
C VAL A 160 7.00 6.97 -9.24
N TYR A 161 6.37 8.03 -9.72
CA TYR A 161 6.98 9.03 -10.60
C TYR A 161 6.99 10.38 -9.89
N HIS A 162 8.17 10.98 -9.74
CA HIS A 162 8.32 12.29 -9.08
C HIS A 162 7.64 12.40 -7.70
N ARG A 163 7.68 11.32 -6.91
CA ARG A 163 7.04 11.19 -5.58
C ARG A 163 5.51 11.08 -5.59
N ALA A 164 4.88 11.02 -6.77
CA ALA A 164 3.47 10.68 -6.93
C ALA A 164 3.32 9.21 -7.34
N ILE A 165 2.31 8.53 -6.81
CA ILE A 165 1.93 7.19 -7.26
C ILE A 165 0.99 7.38 -8.47
N ALA A 166 1.45 6.99 -9.66
CA ALA A 166 0.72 7.16 -10.92
C ALA A 166 0.69 5.84 -11.74
N PRO A 167 -0.04 4.82 -11.27
CA PRO A 167 -0.08 3.51 -11.92
C PRO A 167 -0.94 3.54 -13.19
N LEU A 168 -0.41 2.94 -14.26
CA LEU A 168 -1.11 2.67 -15.51
C LEU A 168 -2.18 1.58 -15.32
N PHE A 169 -3.18 1.55 -16.21
CA PHE A 169 -4.29 0.58 -16.14
C PHE A 169 -3.79 -0.88 -16.05
N HIS A 170 -2.89 -1.30 -16.94
CA HIS A 170 -2.36 -2.66 -16.93
C HIS A 170 -1.56 -2.99 -15.64
N GLN A 171 -0.95 -2.00 -14.98
CA GLN A 171 -0.26 -2.20 -13.70
C GLN A 171 -1.25 -2.48 -12.58
N ARG A 172 -2.38 -1.75 -12.56
CA ARG A 172 -3.49 -2.00 -11.63
C ARG A 172 -4.09 -3.38 -11.84
N LEU A 173 -4.37 -3.72 -13.10
CA LEU A 173 -4.92 -5.02 -13.48
C LEU A 173 -3.99 -6.15 -13.02
N LYS A 174 -2.69 -6.05 -13.35
CA LYS A 174 -1.69 -7.02 -12.91
C LYS A 174 -1.65 -7.18 -11.39
N TYR A 175 -1.74 -6.08 -10.63
CA TYR A 175 -1.77 -6.14 -9.17
C TYR A 175 -3.02 -6.84 -8.65
N THR A 176 -4.20 -6.46 -9.12
CA THR A 176 -5.48 -7.11 -8.76
C THR A 176 -5.41 -8.60 -9.05
N ASP A 177 -4.98 -9.01 -10.24
CA ASP A 177 -4.98 -10.40 -10.66
C ASP A 177 -3.95 -11.26 -9.91
N SER A 178 -2.76 -10.73 -9.67
CA SER A 178 -1.66 -11.52 -9.09
C SER A 178 -1.61 -11.51 -7.57
N SER A 179 -1.95 -10.38 -6.93
CA SER A 179 -1.62 -10.13 -5.52
C SER A 179 -2.83 -10.14 -4.58
N LEU A 180 -3.98 -9.66 -5.02
CA LEU A 180 -5.20 -9.70 -4.21
C LEU A 180 -5.79 -11.11 -4.22
N HIS A 181 -6.54 -11.49 -3.19
CA HIS A 181 -7.24 -12.78 -3.13
C HIS A 181 -8.75 -12.63 -3.30
N ALA A 182 -9.33 -11.58 -2.76
CA ALA A 182 -10.78 -11.39 -2.74
C ALA A 182 -11.20 -10.13 -3.51
N HIS A 183 -10.51 -9.01 -3.31
CA HIS A 183 -10.94 -7.74 -3.88
C HIS A 183 -10.87 -7.74 -5.41
N GLY A 184 -11.97 -7.35 -6.06
CA GLY A 184 -12.07 -7.28 -7.52
C GLY A 184 -11.95 -8.62 -8.23
N LYS A 185 -12.14 -9.76 -7.53
CA LYS A 185 -12.03 -11.10 -8.10
C LYS A 185 -13.37 -11.82 -8.12
N SER A 186 -13.75 -12.32 -9.29
CA SER A 186 -14.87 -13.24 -9.47
C SER A 186 -14.59 -14.13 -10.68
N PRO A 187 -14.40 -15.45 -10.51
CA PRO A 187 -14.44 -16.19 -9.24
C PRO A 187 -13.19 -15.97 -8.35
N ILE A 188 -13.31 -16.27 -7.06
CA ILE A 188 -12.18 -16.31 -6.11
C ILE A 188 -11.58 -17.71 -6.12
N THR A 189 -10.26 -17.82 -6.31
CA THR A 189 -9.53 -19.10 -6.24
C THR A 189 -9.02 -19.37 -4.83
N LEU A 190 -9.30 -20.55 -4.28
CA LEU A 190 -8.99 -20.92 -2.91
C LEU A 190 -8.60 -22.40 -2.78
N SER A 191 -8.17 -22.83 -1.59
CA SER A 191 -7.87 -24.23 -1.30
C SER A 191 -9.14 -25.07 -1.26
N THR A 192 -9.05 -26.36 -1.60
CA THR A 192 -10.20 -27.29 -1.49
C THR A 192 -10.77 -27.28 -0.05
N ARG A 193 -9.88 -27.26 0.95
CA ARG A 193 -10.21 -27.17 2.38
C ARG A 193 -11.06 -25.94 2.73
N LEU A 194 -10.71 -24.77 2.20
CA LEU A 194 -11.49 -23.56 2.44
C LEU A 194 -12.82 -23.59 1.68
N ALA A 195 -12.84 -24.16 0.47
CA ALA A 195 -14.02 -24.26 -0.37
C ALA A 195 -15.14 -25.05 0.32
N GLU A 196 -14.78 -26.19 0.91
CA GLU A 196 -15.70 -27.09 1.59
C GLU A 196 -16.30 -26.44 2.85
N GLN A 197 -15.48 -25.71 3.62
CA GLN A 197 -15.96 -24.95 4.78
C GLN A 197 -16.92 -23.83 4.36
N LEU A 198 -16.59 -23.09 3.30
CA LEU A 198 -17.44 -22.02 2.77
C LEU A 198 -18.75 -22.54 2.22
N GLN A 199 -18.74 -23.70 1.55
CA GLN A 199 -19.96 -24.33 1.06
C GLN A 199 -20.91 -24.60 2.23
N LYS A 200 -20.44 -25.25 3.28
CA LYS A 200 -21.24 -25.51 4.49
C LYS A 200 -21.77 -24.23 5.15
N ILE A 201 -20.94 -23.20 5.29
CA ILE A 201 -21.38 -21.90 5.86
C ILE A 201 -22.43 -21.21 4.98
N ASN A 202 -22.25 -21.26 3.67
CA ASN A 202 -23.18 -20.62 2.74
C ASN A 202 -24.52 -21.39 2.69
N ASP A 203 -24.49 -22.70 2.82
CA ASP A 203 -25.69 -23.55 2.97
C ASP A 203 -26.41 -23.23 4.30
N GLU A 204 -25.69 -23.15 5.43
CA GLU A 204 -26.24 -22.72 6.73
C GLU A 204 -26.81 -21.29 6.67
N SER A 205 -26.12 -20.37 6.01
CA SER A 205 -26.55 -18.97 5.86
C SER A 205 -27.93 -18.85 5.19
N GLU A 206 -28.29 -19.75 4.28
CA GLU A 206 -29.60 -19.76 3.64
C GLU A 206 -30.72 -20.12 4.62
N GLU A 207 -30.43 -21.04 5.55
CA GLU A 207 -31.36 -21.41 6.61
C GLU A 207 -31.46 -20.31 7.68
N LEU A 208 -30.34 -19.72 8.08
CA LEU A 208 -30.25 -18.71 9.14
C LEU A 208 -30.96 -17.40 8.80
N ALA A 209 -30.99 -17.00 7.52
CA ALA A 209 -31.70 -15.81 7.07
C ALA A 209 -33.20 -15.82 7.46
N SER A 210 -33.77 -17.00 7.71
CA SER A 210 -35.16 -17.19 8.14
C SER A 210 -35.34 -17.09 9.67
N ASP A 211 -34.31 -17.47 10.44
CA ASP A 211 -34.41 -17.76 11.88
C ASP A 211 -33.64 -16.75 12.77
N GLY A 212 -32.83 -15.85 12.20
CA GLY A 212 -32.04 -14.86 12.94
C GLY A 212 -30.92 -15.46 13.82
N ARG A 213 -30.62 -16.75 13.65
CA ARG A 213 -29.56 -17.46 14.37
C ARG A 213 -28.18 -17.04 13.85
N ARG A 214 -27.13 -17.27 14.66
CA ARG A 214 -25.73 -16.96 14.33
C ARG A 214 -25.07 -18.14 13.62
N LEU A 215 -24.06 -17.86 12.78
CA LEU A 215 -23.19 -18.89 12.20
C LEU A 215 -22.52 -19.72 13.30
N SER A 216 -22.50 -21.03 13.10
CA SER A 216 -21.97 -21.99 14.06
C SER A 216 -20.43 -22.05 14.06
N PHE A 217 -19.80 -21.81 12.91
CA PHE A 217 -18.34 -21.74 12.74
C PHE A 217 -17.94 -20.74 11.64
N ASP A 218 -16.64 -20.45 11.55
CA ASP A 218 -16.03 -19.57 10.56
C ASP A 218 -15.17 -20.38 9.58
N ALA A 219 -15.22 -20.04 8.28
CA ALA A 219 -14.36 -20.65 7.27
C ALA A 219 -12.96 -20.05 7.37
N PHE A 220 -11.96 -20.89 7.64
CA PHE A 220 -10.59 -20.42 7.84
C PHE A 220 -9.56 -21.29 7.14
N GLU A 221 -8.50 -20.64 6.62
CA GLU A 221 -7.38 -21.28 5.94
C GLU A 221 -6.06 -20.70 6.50
N PRO A 222 -5.38 -21.41 7.43
CA PRO A 222 -4.15 -20.94 8.07
C PRO A 222 -3.04 -20.57 7.09
N SER A 223 -2.99 -21.22 5.93
CA SER A 223 -1.98 -20.93 4.90
C SER A 223 -2.07 -19.53 4.31
N LEU A 224 -3.20 -18.82 4.52
CA LEU A 224 -3.37 -17.42 4.16
C LEU A 224 -2.70 -16.45 5.16
N LEU A 225 -2.34 -16.94 6.35
CA LEU A 225 -1.71 -16.22 7.47
C LEU A 225 -0.35 -16.82 7.87
N GLU A 226 0.32 -17.52 6.96
CA GLU A 226 1.53 -18.29 7.28
C GLU A 226 2.61 -17.46 7.99
N ASP A 227 2.94 -16.29 7.46
CA ASP A 227 3.98 -15.43 8.04
C ASP A 227 3.55 -14.86 9.39
N ALA A 228 2.28 -14.50 9.52
CA ALA A 228 1.71 -13.98 10.77
C ALA A 228 1.65 -15.04 11.88
N LEU A 229 1.27 -16.29 11.54
CA LEU A 229 1.26 -17.41 12.47
C LEU A 229 2.67 -17.78 12.92
N LYS A 230 3.65 -17.69 12.00
CA LYS A 230 5.07 -17.81 12.35
C LYS A 230 5.54 -16.66 13.24
N HIS A 231 5.05 -15.44 13.01
CA HIS A 231 5.43 -14.26 13.79
C HIS A 231 4.89 -14.28 15.22
N ALA A 232 3.64 -14.68 15.42
CA ALA A 232 2.97 -14.69 16.71
C ALA A 232 2.26 -16.04 16.99
N PRO A 233 3.03 -17.14 17.14
CA PRO A 233 2.47 -18.46 17.36
C PRO A 233 1.76 -18.62 18.71
N GLU A 234 1.97 -17.69 19.66
CA GLU A 234 1.27 -17.65 20.95
C GLU A 234 -0.26 -17.54 20.83
N PHE A 235 -0.80 -17.08 19.70
CA PHE A 235 -2.25 -17.05 19.46
C PHE A 235 -2.83 -18.39 18.98
N CYS A 236 -2.00 -19.30 18.48
CA CYS A 236 -2.44 -20.55 17.87
C CYS A 236 -3.28 -21.45 18.80
N PRO A 237 -2.96 -21.62 20.10
CA PRO A 237 -3.81 -22.42 20.99
C PRO A 237 -5.26 -21.92 21.09
N ALA A 238 -5.45 -20.60 21.10
CA ALA A 238 -6.77 -19.98 21.15
C ALA A 238 -7.52 -20.06 19.81
N ILE A 239 -6.78 -20.02 18.69
CA ILE A 239 -7.36 -20.09 17.34
C ILE A 239 -7.79 -21.52 16.99
N PHE A 240 -6.93 -22.51 17.24
CA PHE A 240 -7.11 -23.89 16.78
C PHE A 240 -7.54 -24.88 17.86
N GLY A 241 -7.53 -24.45 19.13
CA GLY A 241 -7.63 -25.33 20.27
C GLY A 241 -6.30 -26.00 20.63
N GLN A 242 -6.09 -26.22 21.92
CA GLN A 242 -4.84 -26.73 22.47
C GLN A 242 -4.46 -28.11 21.90
N SER A 243 -5.44 -29.00 21.72
CA SER A 243 -5.22 -30.37 21.23
C SER A 243 -4.68 -30.37 19.80
N PHE A 244 -5.36 -29.64 18.89
CA PHE A 244 -4.93 -29.51 17.51
C PHE A 244 -3.57 -28.83 17.42
N TRP A 245 -3.38 -27.72 18.15
CA TRP A 245 -2.13 -26.98 18.16
C TRP A 245 -0.96 -27.84 18.64
N ASN A 246 -1.10 -28.59 19.73
CA ASN A 246 -0.04 -29.46 20.24
C ASN A 246 0.44 -30.49 19.21
N SER A 247 -0.48 -30.95 18.34
CA SER A 247 -0.20 -31.95 17.31
C SER A 247 0.48 -31.37 16.06
N HIS A 248 0.27 -30.07 15.78
CA HIS A 248 0.73 -29.43 14.54
C HIS A 248 1.71 -28.27 14.75
N LYS A 249 2.05 -27.90 15.99
CA LYS A 249 2.99 -26.81 16.29
C LYS A 249 4.36 -26.98 15.65
N GLY A 250 4.77 -28.22 15.35
CA GLY A 250 6.02 -28.53 14.66
C GLY A 250 6.06 -28.03 13.21
N GLU A 251 4.95 -27.59 12.62
CA GLU A 251 4.92 -26.92 11.31
C GLU A 251 5.33 -25.43 11.39
N ILE A 252 5.48 -24.88 12.60
CA ILE A 252 5.91 -23.51 12.85
C ILE A 252 7.26 -23.54 13.58
N ASP A 253 8.32 -23.12 12.89
CA ASP A 253 9.70 -23.17 13.39
C ASP A 253 10.05 -22.10 14.44
N LYS A 254 9.07 -21.29 14.87
CA LYS A 254 9.29 -20.16 15.77
C LYS A 254 8.68 -20.39 17.14
N LEU A 255 9.40 -19.94 18.16
CA LEU A 255 8.94 -20.02 19.55
C LEU A 255 7.89 -18.94 19.83
N PRO A 256 6.88 -19.24 20.67
CA PRO A 256 5.95 -18.26 21.20
C PRO A 256 6.65 -17.12 21.95
N TRP A 257 6.06 -15.92 21.89
CA TRP A 257 6.47 -14.85 22.77
C TRP A 257 5.83 -15.01 24.16
N ASP A 258 6.59 -15.58 25.11
CA ASP A 258 6.13 -15.92 26.47
C ASP A 258 5.66 -14.72 27.33
N GLY A 259 5.83 -13.49 26.86
CA GLY A 259 5.43 -12.26 27.56
C GLY A 259 4.48 -11.37 26.75
N ASN A 260 3.69 -11.96 25.85
CA ASN A 260 2.72 -11.18 25.08
C ASN A 260 1.61 -10.64 26.02
N PRO A 261 1.50 -9.30 26.19
CA PRO A 261 0.61 -8.72 27.20
C PRO A 261 -0.87 -8.99 26.92
N LEU A 262 -1.25 -9.20 25.65
CA LEU A 262 -2.62 -9.55 25.28
C LEU A 262 -2.95 -10.99 25.70
N VAL A 263 -2.04 -11.93 25.45
CA VAL A 263 -2.21 -13.33 25.87
C VAL A 263 -2.25 -13.45 27.38
N GLU A 264 -1.35 -12.77 28.09
CA GLU A 264 -1.33 -12.78 29.57
C GLU A 264 -2.63 -12.25 30.15
N LYS A 265 -3.13 -11.12 29.61
CA LYS A 265 -4.41 -10.54 30.02
C LYS A 265 -5.56 -11.52 29.81
N ASP A 266 -5.72 -12.01 28.58
CA ASP A 266 -6.85 -12.88 28.24
C ASP A 266 -6.77 -14.23 28.97
N THR A 267 -5.56 -14.71 29.29
CA THR A 267 -5.36 -15.91 30.12
C THR A 267 -5.80 -15.64 31.56
N ARG A 268 -5.41 -14.50 32.13
CA ARG A 268 -5.81 -14.08 33.49
C ARG A 268 -7.32 -13.90 33.62
N GLU A 269 -7.97 -13.42 32.57
CA GLU A 269 -9.42 -13.23 32.51
C GLU A 269 -10.20 -14.51 32.14
N GLY A 270 -9.51 -15.59 31.80
CA GLY A 270 -10.13 -16.83 31.33
C GLY A 270 -10.78 -16.72 29.93
N SER A 271 -10.53 -15.63 29.21
CA SER A 271 -11.09 -15.38 27.87
C SER A 271 -10.22 -15.95 26.75
N PHE A 272 -8.97 -16.31 27.02
CA PHE A 272 -8.03 -16.82 25.99
C PHE A 272 -8.57 -18.02 25.21
N LEU A 273 -9.24 -18.96 25.88
CA LEU A 273 -9.80 -20.18 25.25
C LEU A 273 -11.32 -20.11 25.04
N SER A 274 -11.96 -18.94 25.18
CA SER A 274 -13.43 -18.82 25.22
C SER A 274 -14.16 -19.17 23.91
N SER A 275 -13.44 -19.43 22.81
CA SER A 275 -14.04 -19.61 21.48
C SER A 275 -13.23 -20.53 20.55
N VAL A 276 -12.59 -21.56 21.12
CA VAL A 276 -11.75 -22.51 20.36
C VAL A 276 -12.51 -23.33 19.31
N ASN A 277 -13.84 -23.45 19.44
CA ASN A 277 -14.68 -24.28 18.56
C ASN A 277 -15.20 -23.56 17.31
N LEU A 278 -14.82 -22.30 17.08
CA LEU A 278 -15.29 -21.53 15.93
C LEU A 278 -14.65 -21.97 14.60
N ILE A 279 -13.68 -22.88 14.62
CA ILE A 279 -13.01 -23.37 13.41
C ILE A 279 -13.06 -24.89 13.44
N CYS A 280 -13.58 -25.49 12.37
CA CYS A 280 -13.64 -26.94 12.24
C CYS A 280 -12.28 -27.48 11.79
N THR A 281 -11.45 -27.92 12.75
CA THR A 281 -10.12 -28.48 12.51
C THR A 281 -10.10 -30.01 12.39
N GLU A 282 -11.23 -30.68 12.62
CA GLU A 282 -11.33 -32.16 12.68
C GLU A 282 -10.86 -32.87 11.40
N SER A 283 -11.12 -32.27 10.24
CA SER A 283 -10.73 -32.83 8.94
C SER A 283 -9.31 -32.46 8.51
N TRP A 284 -8.59 -31.66 9.30
CA TRP A 284 -7.30 -31.12 8.90
C TRP A 284 -6.17 -32.08 9.29
N THR A 285 -5.38 -32.47 8.30
CA THR A 285 -4.18 -33.31 8.49
C THR A 285 -2.89 -32.51 8.66
N ARG A 286 -2.95 -31.20 8.44
CA ARG A 286 -1.83 -30.26 8.56
C ARG A 286 -2.33 -28.86 8.82
N LEU A 287 -1.52 -28.04 9.48
CA LEU A 287 -1.79 -26.62 9.67
C LEU A 287 -1.61 -25.87 8.36
N LEU A 288 -0.45 -26.00 7.70
CA LEU A 288 -0.05 -25.24 6.52
C LEU A 288 -0.07 -26.09 5.25
N LEU A 289 -0.82 -25.64 4.24
CA LEU A 289 -0.87 -26.31 2.93
C LEU A 289 0.35 -25.93 2.07
N PRO A 290 0.92 -26.90 1.33
CA PRO A 290 1.89 -26.60 0.27
C PRO A 290 1.32 -25.64 -0.78
N GLN A 291 2.16 -24.77 -1.33
CA GLN A 291 1.75 -23.69 -2.24
C GLN A 291 0.88 -24.16 -3.42
N LYS A 292 1.18 -25.34 -4.00
CA LYS A 292 0.42 -25.94 -5.11
C LYS A 292 -1.04 -26.24 -4.80
N TYR A 293 -1.42 -26.33 -3.53
CA TYR A 293 -2.80 -26.62 -3.09
C TYR A 293 -3.56 -25.40 -2.58
N ARG A 294 -2.93 -24.21 -2.54
CA ARG A 294 -3.56 -23.00 -1.98
C ARG A 294 -4.60 -22.34 -2.90
N ARG A 295 -4.59 -22.68 -4.20
CA ARG A 295 -5.46 -22.10 -5.24
C ARG A 295 -5.98 -23.21 -6.17
N SER A 296 -6.73 -24.17 -5.62
CA SER A 296 -7.18 -25.37 -6.34
C SER A 296 -8.65 -25.33 -6.79
N ARG A 297 -9.50 -24.49 -6.18
CA ARG A 297 -10.94 -24.43 -6.48
C ARG A 297 -11.42 -22.99 -6.62
N ALA A 298 -12.23 -22.73 -7.63
CA ALA A 298 -12.88 -21.45 -7.86
C ALA A 298 -14.23 -21.43 -7.13
N VAL A 299 -14.55 -20.31 -6.45
CA VAL A 299 -15.84 -20.07 -5.81
C VAL A 299 -16.40 -18.72 -6.21
N LYS A 300 -17.71 -18.57 -6.07
CA LYS A 300 -18.40 -17.30 -6.29
C LYS A 300 -17.93 -16.24 -5.28
N ALA A 301 -17.74 -15.02 -5.75
CA ALA A 301 -17.52 -13.85 -4.91
C ALA A 301 -18.83 -13.11 -4.66
N TYR A 302 -18.93 -12.49 -3.50
CA TYR A 302 -20.01 -11.62 -3.09
C TYR A 302 -19.44 -10.23 -2.79
N VAL A 303 -20.18 -9.19 -3.15
CA VAL A 303 -19.81 -7.79 -2.92
C VAL A 303 -20.81 -7.18 -1.94
N TYR A 304 -20.32 -6.73 -0.80
CA TYR A 304 -21.10 -6.04 0.21
C TYR A 304 -20.99 -4.53 -0.06
N ALA A 305 -22.04 -3.95 -0.63
CA ALA A 305 -22.12 -2.52 -0.92
C ALA A 305 -23.04 -1.82 0.11
N GLN A 306 -22.52 -1.47 1.29
CA GLN A 306 -23.25 -0.68 2.27
C GLN A 306 -23.17 0.82 1.95
N GLY A 307 -23.74 1.24 0.82
CA GLY A 307 -23.61 2.61 0.32
C GLY A 307 -22.17 2.93 -0.11
N THR A 308 -22.01 3.38 -1.35
CA THR A 308 -20.70 3.76 -1.90
C THR A 308 -19.96 4.78 -1.01
N PRO A 309 -18.63 4.67 -0.81
CA PRO A 309 -17.66 3.80 -1.50
C PRO A 309 -17.05 2.71 -0.60
N ASN A 310 -17.88 1.93 0.10
CA ASN A 310 -17.44 0.91 1.05
C ASN A 310 -17.70 -0.54 0.60
N GLU A 311 -17.35 -0.86 -0.65
CA GLU A 311 -17.47 -2.23 -1.16
C GLU A 311 -16.49 -3.19 -0.45
N ILE A 312 -17.02 -4.31 0.04
CA ILE A 312 -16.23 -5.42 0.58
C ILE A 312 -16.48 -6.68 -0.23
N TRP A 313 -15.41 -7.24 -0.78
CA TRP A 313 -15.44 -8.49 -1.53
C TRP A 313 -15.12 -9.66 -0.61
N THR A 314 -15.92 -10.73 -0.68
CA THR A 314 -15.72 -11.94 0.14
C THR A 314 -16.37 -13.16 -0.52
N PRO A 315 -15.89 -14.39 -0.29
CA PRO A 315 -16.57 -15.60 -0.73
C PRO A 315 -17.68 -16.08 0.22
N ILE A 316 -17.90 -15.39 1.35
CA ILE A 316 -18.95 -15.70 2.32
C ILE A 316 -20.25 -15.00 1.87
N LYS A 317 -21.35 -15.74 1.84
CA LYS A 317 -22.66 -15.22 1.46
C LYS A 317 -23.22 -14.31 2.56
N PRO A 318 -23.87 -13.18 2.22
CA PRO A 318 -24.58 -12.34 3.20
C PRO A 318 -25.76 -13.07 3.83
N TRP A 319 -25.94 -12.91 5.14
CA TRP A 319 -27.04 -13.49 5.90
C TRP A 319 -27.85 -12.46 6.71
N ARG A 320 -27.28 -11.30 7.07
CA ARG A 320 -28.03 -10.25 7.81
C ARG A 320 -28.69 -9.25 6.88
N THR A 321 -28.07 -8.98 5.75
CA THR A 321 -28.49 -7.92 4.84
C THR A 321 -29.09 -8.53 3.56
N PRO A 322 -30.41 -8.82 3.53
CA PRO A 322 -31.06 -9.54 2.42
C PRO A 322 -31.01 -8.77 1.09
N ASN A 323 -30.78 -7.45 1.13
CA ASN A 323 -30.70 -6.57 -0.04
C ASN A 323 -29.27 -6.33 -0.54
N THR A 324 -28.31 -7.15 -0.14
CA THR A 324 -26.96 -7.04 -0.70
C THR A 324 -27.01 -7.45 -2.16
N GLU A 325 -26.96 -6.47 -3.07
CA GLU A 325 -26.84 -6.74 -4.50
C GLU A 325 -25.58 -7.57 -4.72
N VAL A 326 -25.78 -8.85 -5.02
CA VAL A 326 -24.70 -9.73 -5.45
C VAL A 326 -24.35 -9.29 -6.87
N ILE A 327 -23.50 -8.28 -6.98
CA ILE A 327 -22.98 -7.83 -8.27
C ILE A 327 -22.04 -8.93 -8.77
N THR A 328 -22.57 -9.84 -9.58
CA THR A 328 -21.76 -10.74 -10.41
C THR A 328 -21.25 -9.93 -11.60
N SER A 329 -20.34 -8.99 -11.38
CA SER A 329 -19.62 -8.38 -12.49
C SER A 329 -18.65 -9.43 -13.04
N PRO A 330 -18.71 -9.78 -14.34
CA PRO A 330 -17.78 -10.73 -14.95
C PRO A 330 -16.32 -10.31 -14.79
N GLN A 331 -16.08 -9.00 -14.69
CA GLN A 331 -14.82 -8.35 -14.38
C GLN A 331 -15.19 -6.94 -13.92
N SER A 332 -15.15 -6.64 -12.61
CA SER A 332 -15.07 -5.24 -12.19
C SER A 332 -13.63 -4.76 -12.41
N HIS A 333 -13.16 -4.83 -13.66
CA HIS A 333 -12.04 -4.03 -14.09
C HIS A 333 -12.55 -2.61 -13.98
N GLY A 334 -12.17 -1.92 -12.91
CA GLY A 334 -12.73 -0.65 -12.54
C GLY A 334 -12.89 0.24 -13.76
N ASP A 335 -14.13 0.34 -14.25
CA ASP A 335 -14.62 1.60 -14.71
C ASP A 335 -14.46 2.49 -13.49
N ILE A 336 -13.37 3.25 -13.48
CA ILE A 336 -13.31 4.48 -12.72
C ILE A 336 -14.43 5.30 -13.35
N SER A 337 -15.65 5.13 -12.85
CA SER A 337 -16.83 5.84 -13.29
C SER A 337 -16.61 7.30 -12.88
N SER A 338 -15.85 7.98 -13.73
CA SER A 338 -15.68 9.43 -13.77
C SER A 338 -16.98 10.04 -14.30
N THR A 339 -18.09 9.77 -13.62
CA THR A 339 -19.37 10.46 -13.83
C THR A 339 -19.66 11.44 -12.70
N GLN A 340 -18.85 11.46 -11.62
CA GLN A 340 -18.84 12.50 -10.60
C GLN A 340 -17.39 12.82 -10.19
N ASP A 341 -17.13 14.07 -9.81
CA ASP A 341 -15.84 14.67 -9.37
C ASP A 341 -15.14 13.97 -8.16
N ILE A 342 -15.45 12.71 -7.88
CA ILE A 342 -14.91 11.94 -6.75
C ILE A 342 -13.76 11.07 -7.26
N TYR A 343 -12.53 11.56 -7.10
CA TYR A 343 -11.35 10.69 -7.20
C TYR A 343 -11.40 9.65 -6.08
N MET A 344 -11.66 8.39 -6.44
CA MET A 344 -11.43 7.24 -5.59
C MET A 344 -9.99 6.76 -5.82
N PRO A 345 -9.10 6.79 -4.80
CA PRO A 345 -7.77 6.20 -4.95
C PRO A 345 -7.93 4.73 -5.33
N GLY A 346 -7.32 4.33 -6.44
CA GLY A 346 -7.38 2.95 -6.88
C GLY A 346 -6.58 2.01 -5.96
N VAL A 347 -6.65 0.72 -6.26
CA VAL A 347 -6.06 -0.34 -5.43
C VAL A 347 -4.55 -0.15 -5.22
N LEU A 348 -3.83 0.38 -6.22
CA LEU A 348 -2.39 0.68 -6.12
C LEU A 348 -2.08 1.99 -5.41
N GLU A 349 -3.05 2.90 -5.31
CA GLU A 349 -2.94 4.19 -4.64
C GLU A 349 -3.47 4.16 -3.21
N SER A 350 -3.74 2.98 -2.65
CA SER A 350 -4.10 2.82 -1.24
C SER A 350 -3.64 1.46 -0.66
N PRO A 351 -2.39 1.02 -0.85
CA PRO A 351 -1.90 -0.28 -0.41
C PRO A 351 -1.76 -0.43 1.12
N GLY A 352 -2.19 0.56 1.91
CA GLY A 352 -2.00 0.61 3.35
C GLY A 352 -0.66 1.17 3.85
N VAL A 353 0.25 1.51 2.93
CA VAL A 353 1.50 2.27 3.17
C VAL A 353 1.50 3.56 2.32
N ALA A 354 0.32 4.04 1.95
CA ALA A 354 0.15 5.29 1.23
C ALA A 354 -0.96 6.12 1.88
N VAL A 355 -0.77 7.44 1.93
CA VAL A 355 -1.73 8.37 2.51
C VAL A 355 -2.38 9.14 1.38
N ALA A 356 -3.72 9.09 1.34
CA ALA A 356 -4.51 9.95 0.47
C ALA A 356 -4.60 11.36 1.08
N VAL A 357 -4.17 12.38 0.34
CA VAL A 357 -4.16 13.78 0.77
C VAL A 357 -5.12 14.57 -0.12
N ARG A 358 -5.99 15.38 0.49
CA ARG A 358 -6.88 16.30 -0.24
C ARG A 358 -6.09 17.51 -0.73
N SER A 359 -6.34 17.92 -1.97
CA SER A 359 -5.87 19.21 -2.49
C SER A 359 -6.50 20.39 -1.75
N LYS A 360 -5.86 21.56 -1.81
CA LYS A 360 -6.37 22.81 -1.24
C LYS A 360 -7.74 23.21 -1.79
N SER A 361 -8.06 22.83 -3.03
CA SER A 361 -9.36 23.12 -3.65
C SER A 361 -10.47 22.17 -3.20
N GLY A 362 -10.14 21.08 -2.48
CA GLY A 362 -11.07 20.02 -2.09
C GLY A 362 -11.56 19.14 -3.24
N LYS A 363 -11.30 19.52 -4.50
CA LYS A 363 -11.80 18.84 -5.71
C LYS A 363 -10.92 17.67 -6.16
N SER A 364 -9.60 17.77 -6.00
CA SER A 364 -8.69 16.66 -6.29
C SER A 364 -8.14 16.02 -5.02
N ARG A 365 -7.86 14.72 -5.08
CA ARG A 365 -7.14 13.94 -4.06
C ARG A 365 -5.91 13.33 -4.73
N PHE A 366 -4.80 13.33 -4.01
CA PHE A 366 -3.55 12.73 -4.46
C PHE A 366 -3.12 11.67 -3.45
N THR A 367 -2.47 10.61 -3.91
CA THR A 367 -1.87 9.61 -3.01
C THR A 367 -0.37 9.78 -2.97
N TYR A 368 0.17 9.85 -1.75
CA TYR A 368 1.61 9.84 -1.48
C TYR A 368 2.04 8.56 -0.76
N PRO A 369 3.26 8.06 -0.99
CA PRO A 369 3.88 7.07 -0.11
C PRO A 369 3.87 7.59 1.34
N SER A 370 3.48 6.77 2.32
CA SER A 370 3.55 7.17 3.73
C SER A 370 4.99 7.44 4.15
N ARG A 371 5.19 8.37 5.09
CA ARG A 371 6.54 8.69 5.62
C ARG A 371 7.17 7.42 6.19
N GLY A 372 8.40 7.10 5.77
CA GLY A 372 9.14 5.90 6.19
C GLY A 372 9.66 5.03 5.03
N VAL A 373 9.13 5.20 3.81
CA VAL A 373 9.45 4.30 2.68
C VAL A 373 10.63 4.79 1.84
N ALA A 374 11.76 5.01 2.49
CA ALA A 374 13.05 4.79 1.87
C ALA A 374 13.68 3.65 2.68
N THR A 375 13.28 2.41 2.37
CA THR A 375 13.75 1.22 3.10
C THR A 375 15.14 0.79 2.67
N ASP A 376 15.61 1.23 1.51
CA ASP A 376 16.85 0.74 0.95
C ASP A 376 17.89 1.87 0.87
N ASP A 377 19.04 1.58 1.47
CA ASP A 377 20.34 2.21 1.37
C ASP A 377 20.95 2.15 -0.06
N SER A 378 20.09 1.95 -1.07
CA SER A 378 20.52 1.69 -2.43
C SER A 378 21.26 2.91 -2.99
N PRO A 379 22.41 2.70 -3.65
CA PRO A 379 23.14 3.77 -4.33
C PRO A 379 22.27 4.55 -5.33
N ALA A 380 21.28 3.90 -5.94
CA ALA A 380 20.33 4.54 -6.84
C ALA A 380 19.41 5.55 -6.12
N THR A 381 18.93 5.21 -4.92
CA THR A 381 18.12 6.12 -4.09
C THR A 381 18.95 7.34 -3.67
N TYR A 382 20.17 7.11 -3.17
CA TYR A 382 21.12 8.16 -2.81
C TYR A 382 21.39 9.08 -4.00
N GLN A 383 21.78 8.52 -5.16
CA GLN A 383 22.09 9.31 -6.35
C GLN A 383 20.88 10.08 -6.86
N MET A 384 19.69 9.48 -6.85
CA MET A 384 18.46 10.18 -7.25
C MET A 384 18.16 11.36 -6.32
N MET A 385 18.27 11.18 -4.99
CA MET A 385 18.01 12.25 -4.02
C MET A 385 19.09 13.35 -4.08
N HIS A 386 20.35 12.94 -4.17
CA HIS A 386 21.52 13.80 -4.33
C HIS A 386 21.42 14.66 -5.61
N VAL A 387 21.02 14.08 -6.75
CA VAL A 387 20.79 14.81 -8.01
C VAL A 387 19.56 15.72 -7.95
N ASN A 388 18.49 15.30 -7.28
CA ASN A 388 17.28 16.11 -7.18
C ASN A 388 17.49 17.36 -6.32
N LEU A 389 18.31 17.29 -5.26
CA LEU A 389 18.75 18.45 -4.48
C LEU A 389 19.40 19.51 -5.39
N VAL A 390 20.26 19.07 -6.31
CA VAL A 390 20.99 19.94 -7.25
C VAL A 390 20.09 20.54 -8.29
N LYS A 391 19.18 19.73 -8.85
CA LYS A 391 18.18 20.24 -9.80
C LYS A 391 17.31 21.29 -9.15
N THR A 392 17.03 21.17 -7.85
CA THR A 392 16.24 22.15 -7.09
C THR A 392 17.02 23.45 -6.89
N LEU A 393 18.28 23.37 -6.44
CA LEU A 393 19.16 24.55 -6.30
C LEU A 393 19.41 25.23 -7.66
N ALA A 394 19.66 24.46 -8.71
CA ALA A 394 19.86 24.97 -10.07
C ALA A 394 18.62 25.67 -10.61
N ARG A 395 17.42 25.13 -10.38
CA ARG A 395 16.15 25.76 -10.79
C ARG A 395 15.89 27.06 -10.03
N ILE A 396 16.25 27.15 -8.75
CA ILE A 396 16.13 28.40 -7.98
C ILE A 396 17.01 29.48 -8.61
N THR A 397 18.26 29.15 -8.96
CA THR A 397 19.19 30.07 -9.63
C THR A 397 18.72 30.44 -11.04
N GLU A 398 18.30 29.47 -11.84
CA GLU A 398 17.82 29.68 -13.21
C GLU A 398 16.56 30.55 -13.24
N ASN A 399 15.63 30.34 -12.29
CA ASN A 399 14.48 31.23 -12.12
C ASN A 399 14.90 32.65 -11.74
N LYS A 400 15.87 32.84 -10.84
CA LYS A 400 16.39 34.19 -10.51
C LYS A 400 16.99 34.88 -11.73
N ASN A 401 17.78 34.17 -12.54
CA ASN A 401 18.38 34.70 -13.75
C ASN A 401 17.35 35.01 -14.84
N HIS A 402 16.34 34.15 -14.99
CA HIS A 402 15.23 34.35 -15.92
C HIS A 402 14.37 35.56 -15.53
N ILE A 403 14.06 35.73 -14.24
CA ILE A 403 13.37 36.92 -13.71
C ILE A 403 14.18 38.18 -14.00
N ALA A 404 15.50 38.12 -13.88
CA ALA A 404 16.40 39.22 -14.21
C ALA A 404 16.60 39.45 -15.72
N ARG A 405 15.93 38.68 -16.60
CA ARG A 405 16.13 38.64 -18.06
C ARG A 405 17.59 38.47 -18.49
N ARG A 406 18.40 37.83 -17.65
CA ARG A 406 19.78 37.52 -17.97
C ARG A 406 19.80 36.21 -18.75
N GLY A 407 20.58 36.16 -19.84
CA GLY A 407 20.81 34.93 -20.60
C GLY A 407 21.40 33.82 -19.72
N THR A 408 21.64 32.63 -20.25
CA THR A 408 22.22 31.52 -19.48
C THR A 408 23.64 31.89 -19.02
N ILE A 409 23.75 32.47 -17.81
CA ILE A 409 25.05 32.85 -17.23
C ILE A 409 25.69 31.58 -16.68
N ALA A 410 26.98 31.39 -16.94
CA ALA A 410 27.77 30.38 -16.26
C ALA A 410 27.65 30.58 -14.73
N MET A 411 27.45 29.48 -13.99
CA MET A 411 27.33 29.56 -12.53
C MET A 411 28.48 30.32 -11.90
N SER A 412 28.16 31.24 -11.00
CA SER A 412 29.18 31.98 -10.24
C SER A 412 29.97 31.03 -9.34
N GLU A 413 31.18 31.43 -8.95
CA GLU A 413 31.97 30.66 -7.98
C GLU A 413 31.24 30.50 -6.64
N GLU A 414 30.45 31.50 -6.25
CA GLU A 414 29.62 31.44 -5.04
C GLU A 414 28.51 30.40 -5.14
N GLU A 415 27.86 30.27 -6.31
CA GLU A 415 26.84 29.24 -6.56
C GLU A 415 27.44 27.83 -6.59
N LYS A 416 28.65 27.70 -7.15
CA LYS A 416 29.42 26.44 -7.09
C LYS A 416 29.71 26.06 -5.63
N ALA A 417 30.18 27.02 -4.83
CA ALA A 417 30.45 26.81 -3.41
C ALA A 417 29.17 26.47 -2.63
N GLN A 418 28.04 27.11 -2.94
CA GLN A 418 26.76 26.79 -2.31
C GLN A 418 26.26 25.38 -2.66
N ARG A 419 26.39 24.95 -3.92
CA ARG A 419 26.09 23.57 -4.31
C ARG A 419 26.99 22.56 -3.61
N ALA A 420 28.29 22.84 -3.52
CA ALA A 420 29.23 21.98 -2.80
C ALA A 420 28.85 21.83 -1.31
N ARG A 421 28.45 22.93 -0.64
CA ARG A 421 27.96 22.89 0.74
C ARG A 421 26.68 22.07 0.87
N ALA A 422 25.74 22.20 -0.07
CA ALA A 422 24.50 21.44 -0.05
C ALA A 422 24.73 19.93 -0.26
N TYR A 423 25.64 19.56 -1.15
CA TYR A 423 26.06 18.16 -1.30
C TYR A 423 26.66 17.61 -0.02
N LYS A 424 27.61 18.35 0.57
CA LYS A 424 28.24 17.94 1.84
C LYS A 424 27.22 17.76 2.97
N ALA A 425 26.28 18.70 3.12
CA ALA A 425 25.24 18.60 4.14
C ALA A 425 24.28 17.42 3.90
N PHE A 426 23.96 17.13 2.64
CA PHE A 426 23.16 15.96 2.28
C PHE A 426 23.92 14.66 2.58
N ASP A 427 25.21 14.60 2.29
CA ASP A 427 26.05 13.44 2.58
C ASP A 427 26.19 13.21 4.08
N GLU A 428 26.36 14.27 4.88
CA GLU A 428 26.39 14.20 6.34
C GLU A 428 25.05 13.67 6.90
N MET A 429 23.92 14.20 6.41
CA MET A 429 22.59 13.73 6.79
C MET A 429 22.36 12.26 6.36
N TRP A 430 22.81 11.88 5.16
CA TRP A 430 22.68 10.52 4.67
C TRP A 430 23.53 9.54 5.49
N LEU A 431 24.76 9.94 5.82
CA LEU A 431 25.68 9.18 6.67
C LEU A 431 25.11 8.99 8.08
N ASP A 432 24.57 10.06 8.69
CA ASP A 432 23.91 10.01 10.00
C ASP A 432 22.75 9.01 10.02
N ARG A 433 21.94 9.02 8.95
CA ARG A 433 20.74 8.18 8.88
C ARG A 433 21.00 6.73 8.47
N PHE A 434 21.96 6.48 7.58
CA PHE A 434 22.17 5.17 6.96
C PHE A 434 23.55 4.55 7.25
N GLY A 435 24.40 5.24 8.01
CA GLY A 435 25.71 4.74 8.46
C GLY A 435 26.80 4.72 7.39
N TYR A 436 26.49 5.02 6.13
CA TYR A 436 27.49 5.15 5.05
C TYR A 436 27.01 6.05 3.90
N VAL A 437 27.94 6.59 3.11
CA VAL A 437 27.65 7.29 1.84
C VAL A 437 28.02 6.37 0.67
N PRO A 438 27.09 6.05 -0.25
CA PRO A 438 27.39 5.23 -1.41
C PRO A 438 28.46 5.90 -2.29
N THR A 439 29.68 5.34 -2.31
CA THR A 439 30.73 5.83 -3.21
C THR A 439 30.35 5.45 -4.64
N SER A 440 30.29 6.43 -5.54
CA SER A 440 30.12 6.12 -6.97
C SER A 440 31.35 5.35 -7.42
N THR A 441 31.23 4.04 -7.62
CA THR A 441 32.23 3.22 -8.30
C THR A 441 32.37 3.77 -9.70
N LYS A 442 33.31 4.69 -9.90
CA LYS A 442 33.79 5.04 -11.23
C LYS A 442 34.41 3.76 -11.77
N SER A 443 33.77 3.14 -12.75
CA SER A 443 34.33 2.00 -13.47
C SER A 443 35.67 2.45 -14.05
N SER A 444 36.76 2.05 -13.40
CA SER A 444 38.12 2.22 -13.90
C SER A 444 38.31 1.26 -15.06
N THR A 445 37.73 1.58 -16.22
CA THR A 445 38.16 1.02 -17.49
C THR A 445 39.52 1.65 -17.79
N GLY A 446 40.58 0.90 -17.47
CA GLY A 446 41.96 1.28 -17.77
C GLY A 446 42.12 1.54 -19.26
N THR A 447 42.64 2.71 -19.60
CA THR A 447 43.14 2.99 -20.95
C THR A 447 44.62 3.32 -20.80
N GLU A 448 45.46 2.30 -21.03
CA GLU A 448 46.86 2.51 -21.35
C GLU A 448 46.98 3.28 -22.67
N GLY A 449 48.02 4.10 -22.74
CA GLY A 449 48.11 5.23 -23.65
C GLY A 449 48.18 4.87 -25.13
N THR A 450 47.65 5.78 -25.95
CA THR A 450 48.13 5.93 -27.32
C THR A 450 48.02 7.39 -27.76
N THR A 451 49.05 7.78 -28.49
CA THR A 451 49.53 9.12 -28.78
C THR A 451 48.57 9.94 -29.65
N LYS A 452 48.50 11.24 -29.36
CA LYS A 452 47.72 12.28 -30.04
C LYS A 452 47.84 12.23 -31.57
N GLN A 453 46.69 12.17 -32.25
CA GLN A 453 46.53 12.68 -33.61
C GLN A 453 45.33 13.66 -33.62
N GLU A 454 45.63 14.92 -33.93
CA GLU A 454 44.64 15.99 -34.07
C GLU A 454 43.80 15.76 -35.32
N SER A 455 42.54 15.39 -35.14
CA SER A 455 41.53 15.48 -36.19
C SER A 455 40.29 16.19 -35.64
N GLY A 456 39.87 17.24 -36.34
CA GLY A 456 38.71 18.05 -36.00
C GLY A 456 37.43 17.22 -36.09
N LEU A 457 36.98 16.67 -34.97
CA LEU A 457 35.70 16.00 -34.86
C LEU A 457 34.68 16.89 -34.15
N LYS A 458 33.57 17.11 -34.85
CA LYS A 458 32.39 17.83 -34.37
C LYS A 458 31.93 17.22 -33.03
N ARG A 459 31.72 18.08 -32.02
CA ARG A 459 31.18 17.70 -30.70
C ARG A 459 29.92 16.82 -30.88
N PRO A 460 29.89 15.59 -30.33
CA PRO A 460 28.69 14.77 -30.40
C PRO A 460 27.57 15.45 -29.61
N ARG A 461 26.36 15.47 -30.19
CA ARG A 461 25.15 15.95 -29.53
C ARG A 461 24.98 15.22 -28.20
N LYS A 462 24.77 15.99 -27.12
CA LYS A 462 24.33 15.46 -25.82
C LYS A 462 23.13 14.53 -26.04
N ARG A 463 23.31 13.22 -25.82
CA ARG A 463 22.21 12.27 -25.71
C ARG A 463 21.33 12.68 -24.53
N ARG A 464 20.01 12.58 -24.68
CA ARG A 464 19.08 12.89 -23.58
C ARG A 464 19.24 11.80 -22.52
N GLN A 465 18.99 12.15 -21.26
CA GLN A 465 19.11 11.21 -20.13
C GLN A 465 18.23 9.96 -20.31
N VAL A 466 17.14 10.07 -21.09
CA VAL A 466 16.27 8.96 -21.51
C VAL A 466 16.99 7.97 -22.44
N ASP A 467 17.89 8.43 -23.30
CA ASP A 467 18.64 7.59 -24.25
C ASP A 467 19.74 6.77 -23.55
N LEU A 468 20.22 7.22 -22.39
CA LEU A 468 21.16 6.47 -21.55
C LEU A 468 20.46 5.33 -20.81
N VAL A 469 19.22 5.55 -20.37
CA VAL A 469 18.41 4.53 -19.68
C VAL A 469 17.85 3.50 -20.66
N LEU A 470 17.56 3.89 -21.91
CA LEU A 470 17.06 2.98 -22.94
C LEU A 470 18.18 2.20 -23.67
N ALA A 471 19.43 2.68 -23.64
CA ALA A 471 20.55 1.96 -24.25
C ALA A 471 20.87 0.65 -23.52
N ASP A 472 20.71 0.61 -22.19
CA ASP A 472 20.89 -0.59 -21.37
C ASP A 472 19.73 -1.60 -21.53
N VAL A 473 18.62 -1.20 -22.17
CA VAL A 473 17.43 -2.03 -22.38
C VAL A 473 17.35 -2.58 -23.82
N GLN A 474 18.18 -2.07 -24.75
CA GLN A 474 18.10 -2.41 -26.19
C GLN A 474 19.18 -3.39 -26.70
N GLU A 475 19.99 -4.01 -25.84
CA GLU A 475 20.95 -5.04 -26.28
C GLU A 475 20.35 -6.43 -26.48
N GLU A 476 19.08 -6.67 -26.14
CA GLU A 476 18.38 -7.91 -26.47
C GLU A 476 17.24 -7.64 -27.47
N ASP A 477 17.27 -8.41 -28.57
CA ASP A 477 16.30 -8.50 -29.68
C ASP A 477 16.16 -7.33 -30.67
N LYS A 478 16.80 -7.51 -31.84
CA LYS A 478 16.44 -6.82 -33.09
C LYS A 478 15.69 -7.75 -34.05
N PRO A 479 14.39 -7.53 -34.30
CA PRO A 479 13.74 -8.01 -35.52
C PRO A 479 13.89 -7.00 -36.67
N GLN A 480 13.95 -7.55 -37.88
CA GLN A 480 14.24 -6.88 -39.15
C GLN A 480 13.25 -5.78 -39.54
N ALA A 481 13.79 -4.80 -40.28
CA ALA A 481 13.11 -3.61 -40.78
C ALA A 481 11.93 -3.90 -41.73
N ARG A 482 10.79 -3.24 -41.46
CA ARG A 482 9.72 -3.03 -42.46
C ARG A 482 9.59 -1.54 -42.80
N LYS A 483 9.42 -1.28 -44.10
CA LYS A 483 9.39 0.02 -44.77
C LYS A 483 8.21 0.89 -44.30
N ARG A 484 8.47 2.18 -44.10
CA ARG A 484 7.44 3.21 -43.82
C ARG A 484 6.69 3.57 -45.10
N ALA A 485 5.36 3.46 -45.06
CA ALA A 485 4.47 4.16 -45.99
C ALA A 485 4.07 5.52 -45.41
N ARG A 486 4.02 6.51 -46.30
CA ARG A 486 3.75 7.93 -46.07
C ARG A 486 2.25 8.14 -45.93
N VAL A 487 1.78 8.89 -44.92
CA VAL A 487 0.38 9.31 -44.80
C VAL A 487 0.33 10.82 -44.93
N GLU A 488 -0.40 11.28 -45.94
CA GLU A 488 -0.89 12.65 -46.10
C GLU A 488 -2.34 12.73 -45.59
N ASN A 489 -2.65 13.88 -45.00
CA ASN A 489 -3.96 14.52 -44.86
C ASN A 489 -5.01 13.92 -43.90
N GLY A 490 -5.11 14.58 -42.75
CA GLY A 490 -6.32 15.12 -42.12
C GLY A 490 -7.62 14.32 -42.14
N ILE A 491 -8.14 14.02 -40.94
CA ILE A 491 -9.52 14.29 -40.48
C ILE A 491 -9.61 13.90 -38.98
N SER A 492 -10.36 14.72 -38.24
CA SER A 492 -10.93 14.56 -36.90
C SER A 492 -11.04 13.12 -36.37
N MET A 493 -10.53 12.86 -35.15
CA MET A 493 -10.75 11.62 -34.41
C MET A 493 -11.74 11.85 -33.26
N ARG A 494 -12.98 11.35 -33.44
CA ARG A 494 -13.81 10.85 -32.35
C ARG A 494 -13.23 9.52 -31.86
N VAL A 495 -13.30 9.31 -30.55
CA VAL A 495 -12.85 8.09 -29.86
C VAL A 495 -13.88 6.99 -30.12
N ASP A 496 -13.62 6.13 -31.09
CA ASP A 496 -14.41 4.92 -31.38
C ASP A 496 -13.50 3.78 -31.88
N LYS A 497 -12.45 3.44 -31.11
CA LYS A 497 -11.54 2.31 -31.44
C LYS A 497 -11.14 1.40 -30.26
N GLU A 498 -11.96 1.33 -29.22
CA GLU A 498 -11.77 0.32 -28.15
C GLU A 498 -12.70 -0.89 -28.29
N LYS A 499 -13.59 -0.92 -29.28
CA LYS A 499 -14.59 -2.00 -29.44
C LYS A 499 -14.16 -3.15 -30.36
N GLU A 500 -13.17 -2.96 -31.23
CA GLU A 500 -12.77 -3.97 -32.24
C GLU A 500 -11.74 -5.01 -31.74
N TRP A 501 -11.22 -4.90 -30.51
CA TRP A 501 -10.25 -5.86 -29.96
C TRP A 501 -10.87 -6.98 -29.11
N TRP A 502 -12.20 -7.01 -28.94
CA TRP A 502 -12.88 -7.88 -27.97
C TRP A 502 -13.62 -9.09 -28.58
N GLU A 503 -13.56 -9.29 -29.89
CA GLU A 503 -14.20 -10.44 -30.54
C GLU A 503 -13.18 -11.35 -31.26
N GLU A 504 -12.30 -12.00 -30.50
CA GLU A 504 -11.72 -13.29 -30.89
C GLU A 504 -11.69 -14.25 -29.69
N PRO A 505 -12.29 -15.45 -29.79
CA PRO A 505 -12.21 -16.45 -28.74
C PRO A 505 -10.92 -17.26 -28.90
N TYR A 506 -9.95 -17.09 -28.00
CA TYR A 506 -8.85 -18.04 -27.85
C TYR A 506 -9.32 -19.25 -27.03
N TYR A 507 -9.53 -20.37 -27.71
CA TYR A 507 -9.50 -21.72 -27.14
C TYR A 507 -8.05 -22.10 -26.86
N GLY A 508 -7.79 -22.64 -25.66
CA GLY A 508 -6.51 -23.20 -25.22
C GLY A 508 -6.55 -23.58 -23.76
#